data_AF-A0A7V1M289-F1
#
_entry.id   AF-A0A7V1M289-F1
#
_cell.length_a   1.000
_cell.length_b   1.000
_cell.length_c   1.000
_cell.angle_alpha   90.00
_cell.angle_beta   90.00
_cell.angle_gamma   90.00
#
_symmetry.space_group_name_H-M   'P 1'
#
loop_
_entity.id
_entity.type
_entity.pdbx_description
1 polymer ?
#
loop_
_entity_poly.entity_id
_entity_poly.type
_entity_poly.pdbx_seq_one_letter_code
_entity_poly.pdbx_strand_id
1 'polypeptide(L)'
;MTHTIPTILLQTDTLLPGIVFTAGIVLLIVVLMSRLKKTRKQLANQPDLVPSERIEMIRQQADTRGSTEARIADAADITRQLTASLDNRAERLEILIRHADERIARLEQLNQQAADRLAPRMPGHQPAAAEPTGSLANDTLRQQIYDLADQGHPCSEIAQRLGQHSGKVELILALRRA
;
A
#
# COMPACT_ATOMS: atom_id res chain seq x y z
N MET A 1 45.75 -43.66 0.58
CA MET A 1 46.61 -42.82 -0.27
C MET A 1 45.76 -41.69 -0.83
N THR A 2 46.03 -40.49 -0.34
CA THR A 2 45.24 -39.26 -0.50
C THR A 2 45.60 -38.56 -1.82
N HIS A 3 44.66 -38.42 -2.74
CA HIS A 3 44.80 -37.54 -3.89
C HIS A 3 44.11 -36.19 -3.61
N THR A 4 44.92 -35.17 -3.38
CA THR A 4 44.55 -33.76 -3.36
C THR A 4 44.45 -33.27 -4.81
N ILE A 5 43.26 -32.81 -5.23
CA ILE A 5 43.02 -32.16 -6.52
C ILE A 5 43.20 -30.64 -6.32
N PRO A 6 43.91 -29.92 -7.22
CA PRO A 6 44.19 -28.50 -7.05
C PRO A 6 43.00 -27.60 -7.42
N THR A 7 42.57 -26.80 -6.45
CA THR A 7 41.58 -25.73 -6.53
C THR A 7 42.21 -24.47 -7.15
N ILE A 8 42.20 -24.33 -8.49
CA ILE A 8 42.76 -23.14 -9.18
C ILE A 8 41.75 -22.47 -10.16
N LEU A 9 40.48 -22.91 -10.21
CA LEU A 9 39.53 -22.50 -11.26
C LEU A 9 38.40 -21.53 -10.80
N LEU A 10 38.66 -20.59 -9.89
CA LEU A 10 37.61 -19.66 -9.40
C LEU A 10 38.08 -18.19 -9.20
N GLN A 11 39.06 -17.72 -9.97
CA GLN A 11 39.58 -16.33 -9.86
C GLN A 11 39.36 -15.48 -11.12
N THR A 12 38.37 -15.82 -11.95
CA THR A 12 37.99 -15.03 -13.14
C THR A 12 36.70 -14.23 -12.96
N ASP A 13 35.90 -14.52 -11.92
CA ASP A 13 34.56 -13.93 -11.76
C ASP A 13 34.59 -12.49 -11.21
N THR A 14 35.72 -12.03 -10.66
CA THR A 14 35.87 -10.67 -10.14
C THR A 14 36.40 -9.67 -11.16
N LEU A 15 37.03 -10.13 -12.26
CA LEU A 15 37.63 -9.25 -13.26
C LEU A 15 36.59 -8.70 -14.26
N LEU A 16 35.61 -9.53 -14.62
CA LEU A 16 34.53 -9.15 -15.53
C LEU A 16 33.68 -7.96 -15.03
N PRO A 17 33.19 -7.93 -13.77
CA PRO A 17 32.43 -6.78 -13.29
C PRO A 17 33.29 -5.50 -13.20
N GLY A 18 34.58 -5.60 -12.84
CA GLY A 18 35.47 -4.45 -12.76
C GLY A 18 35.70 -3.76 -14.12
N ILE A 19 35.80 -4.53 -15.19
CA ILE A 19 35.96 -4.00 -16.55
C ILE A 19 34.69 -3.26 -17.01
N VAL A 20 33.50 -3.81 -16.69
CA VAL A 20 32.22 -3.16 -17.05
C VAL A 20 32.04 -1.82 -16.30
N PHE A 21 32.39 -1.76 -15.00
CA PHE A 21 32.31 -0.52 -14.24
C PHE A 21 33.28 0.55 -14.75
N THR A 22 34.53 0.18 -15.03
CA THR A 22 35.53 1.12 -15.56
C THR A 22 35.16 1.63 -16.95
N ALA A 23 34.65 0.76 -17.83
CA ALA A 23 34.14 1.16 -19.14
C ALA A 23 32.95 2.14 -19.02
N GLY A 24 32.02 1.87 -18.09
CA GLY A 24 30.87 2.76 -17.84
C GLY A 24 31.29 4.15 -17.35
N ILE A 25 32.24 4.23 -16.44
CA ILE A 25 32.77 5.51 -15.93
C ILE A 25 33.50 6.27 -17.03
N VAL A 26 34.33 5.60 -17.83
CA VAL A 26 35.04 6.25 -18.95
C VAL A 26 34.04 6.79 -19.98
N LEU A 27 33.01 6.02 -20.33
CA LEU A 27 31.94 6.47 -21.22
C LEU A 27 31.24 7.72 -20.66
N LEU A 28 30.89 7.72 -19.38
CA LEU A 28 30.26 8.86 -18.70
C LEU A 28 31.13 10.11 -18.77
N ILE A 29 32.43 9.99 -18.47
CA ILE A 29 33.39 11.09 -18.53
C ILE A 29 33.52 11.63 -19.96
N VAL A 30 33.59 10.74 -20.96
CA VAL A 30 33.66 11.14 -22.37
C VAL A 30 32.40 11.90 -22.80
N VAL A 31 31.21 11.44 -22.40
CA VAL A 31 29.95 12.13 -22.69
C VAL A 31 29.91 13.51 -22.04
N LEU A 32 30.33 13.62 -20.77
CA LEU A 32 30.38 14.89 -20.03
C LEU A 32 31.37 15.87 -20.70
N MET A 33 32.57 15.40 -21.03
CA MET A 33 33.61 16.17 -21.71
C MET A 33 33.18 16.61 -23.11
N SER A 34 32.46 15.76 -23.83
CA SER A 34 31.95 16.09 -25.17
C SER A 34 30.89 17.19 -25.12
N ARG A 35 30.02 17.19 -24.10
CA ARG A 35 29.05 18.28 -23.89
C ARG A 35 29.71 19.59 -23.49
N LEU A 36 30.71 19.54 -22.60
CA LEU A 36 31.47 20.72 -22.15
C LEU A 36 32.34 21.34 -23.26
N LYS A 37 32.95 20.51 -24.12
CA LYS A 37 33.72 21.00 -25.28
C LYS A 37 32.82 21.66 -26.33
N LYS A 38 31.58 21.17 -26.50
CA LYS A 38 30.62 21.75 -27.45
C LYS A 38 30.21 23.17 -27.05
N THR A 39 30.00 23.42 -25.76
CA THR A 39 29.74 24.78 -25.26
C THR A 39 30.98 25.68 -25.35
N ARG A 40 32.19 25.20 -25.00
CA ARG A 40 33.42 26.02 -25.11
C ARG A 40 33.74 26.46 -26.54
N LYS A 41 33.56 25.58 -27.54
CA LYS A 41 33.76 25.95 -28.95
C LYS A 41 32.76 27.00 -29.44
N GLN A 42 31.56 27.05 -28.84
CA GLN A 42 30.57 28.09 -29.16
C GLN A 42 30.92 29.45 -28.54
N LEU A 43 31.63 29.50 -27.41
CA LEU A 43 32.10 30.77 -26.84
C LEU A 43 33.34 31.33 -27.55
N ALA A 44 34.24 30.47 -28.03
CA ALA A 44 35.47 30.91 -28.71
C ALA A 44 35.22 31.45 -30.13
N ASN A 45 34.04 31.19 -30.69
CA ASN A 45 33.66 31.58 -32.05
C ASN A 45 32.46 32.53 -32.09
N GLN A 46 32.16 33.20 -30.96
CA GLN A 46 31.15 34.26 -30.93
C GLN A 46 31.79 35.57 -31.40
N PRO A 47 31.51 36.04 -32.63
CA PRO A 47 31.79 37.42 -32.99
C PRO A 47 30.95 38.31 -32.06
N ASP A 48 31.49 39.48 -31.74
CA ASP A 48 30.94 40.50 -30.84
C ASP A 48 29.41 40.64 -31.01
N LEU A 49 28.62 39.99 -30.14
CA LEU A 49 27.16 39.98 -30.28
C LEU A 49 26.64 41.38 -30.01
N VAL A 50 25.86 41.87 -30.97
CA VAL A 50 25.23 43.19 -30.96
C VAL A 50 24.40 43.35 -29.68
N PRO A 51 24.42 44.51 -28.99
CA PRO A 51 23.68 44.74 -27.74
C PRO A 51 22.19 44.34 -27.79
N SER A 52 21.57 44.32 -28.97
CA SER A 52 20.21 43.86 -29.20
C SER A 52 19.98 42.38 -28.89
N GLU A 53 20.93 41.48 -29.19
CA GLU A 53 20.77 40.05 -28.92
C GLU A 53 20.84 39.73 -27.42
N ARG A 54 21.62 40.50 -26.65
CA ARG A 54 21.68 40.33 -25.18
C ARG A 54 20.34 40.66 -24.52
N ILE A 55 19.65 41.68 -25.01
CA ILE A 55 18.32 42.06 -24.50
C ILE A 55 17.31 40.96 -24.81
N GLU A 56 17.39 40.34 -25.99
CA GLU A 56 16.50 39.24 -26.37
C GLU A 56 16.74 37.98 -25.54
N MET A 57 18.01 37.63 -25.23
CA MET A 57 18.32 36.52 -24.32
C MET A 57 17.81 36.76 -22.90
N ILE A 58 17.95 37.99 -22.37
CA ILE A 58 17.43 38.34 -21.04
C ILE A 58 15.90 38.23 -21.02
N ARG A 59 15.22 38.66 -22.09
CA ARG A 59 13.77 38.53 -22.23
C ARG A 59 13.33 37.06 -22.28
N GLN A 60 13.99 36.22 -23.07
CA GLN A 60 13.70 34.78 -23.11
C GLN A 60 13.93 34.11 -21.75
N GLN A 61 14.98 34.50 -21.02
CA GLN A 61 15.21 34.00 -19.66
C GLN A 61 14.13 34.48 -18.68
N ALA A 62 13.67 35.74 -18.79
CA ALA A 62 12.58 36.25 -17.98
C ALA A 62 11.26 35.50 -18.28
N ASP A 63 10.96 35.21 -19.55
CA ASP A 63 9.77 34.45 -19.94
C ASP A 63 9.80 33.01 -19.37
N THR A 64 10.96 32.34 -19.41
CA THR A 64 11.07 30.99 -18.80
C THR A 64 10.87 31.03 -17.28
N ARG A 65 11.42 32.03 -16.59
CA ARG A 65 11.21 32.22 -15.13
C ARG A 65 9.74 32.51 -14.80
N GLY A 66 9.11 33.40 -15.55
CA GLY A 66 7.68 33.69 -15.40
C GLY A 66 6.82 32.45 -15.60
N SER A 67 7.16 31.58 -16.56
CA SER A 67 6.45 30.31 -16.77
C SER A 67 6.60 29.32 -15.61
N THR A 68 7.75 29.28 -14.94
CA THR A 68 7.95 28.44 -13.75
C THR A 68 7.22 28.99 -12.54
N GLU A 69 7.24 30.31 -12.34
CA GLU A 69 6.51 30.97 -11.26
C GLU A 69 4.99 30.76 -11.41
N ALA A 70 4.46 30.88 -12.62
CA ALA A 70 3.06 30.59 -12.91
C ALA A 70 2.68 29.14 -12.53
N ARG A 71 3.49 28.15 -12.92
CA ARG A 71 3.24 26.74 -12.55
C ARG A 71 3.33 26.49 -11.04
N ILE A 72 4.21 27.19 -10.33
CA ILE A 72 4.32 27.09 -8.87
C ILE A 72 3.08 27.70 -8.21
N ALA A 73 2.59 28.83 -8.71
CA ALA A 73 1.35 29.43 -8.25
C ALA A 73 0.16 28.49 -8.47
N ASP A 74 0.03 27.90 -9.67
CA ASP A 74 -1.03 26.93 -9.97
C ASP A 74 -0.97 25.70 -9.04
N ALA A 75 0.23 25.19 -8.78
CA ALA A 75 0.42 24.06 -7.87
C ALA A 75 0.05 24.42 -6.41
N ALA A 76 0.37 25.63 -5.97
CA ALA A 76 0.00 26.12 -4.65
C ALA A 76 -1.53 26.26 -4.52
N ASP A 77 -2.19 26.77 -5.56
CA ASP A 77 -3.65 26.91 -5.59
C ASP A 77 -4.36 25.55 -5.58
N ILE A 78 -3.88 24.58 -6.37
CA ILE A 78 -4.41 23.20 -6.35
C ILE A 78 -4.22 22.57 -4.96
N THR A 79 -3.05 22.78 -4.34
CA THR A 79 -2.78 22.25 -2.99
C THR A 79 -3.76 22.84 -1.97
N ARG A 80 -4.02 24.15 -2.05
CA ARG A 80 -4.99 24.83 -1.19
C ARG A 80 -6.41 24.31 -1.40
N GLN A 81 -6.80 24.08 -2.65
CA GLN A 81 -8.10 23.50 -3.00
C GLN A 81 -8.24 22.06 -2.50
N LEU A 82 -7.18 21.25 -2.62
CA LEU A 82 -7.15 19.88 -2.10
C LEU A 82 -7.28 19.85 -0.59
N THR A 83 -6.56 20.70 0.14
CA THR A 83 -6.69 20.81 1.61
C THR A 83 -8.13 21.14 2.00
N ALA A 84 -8.73 22.15 1.39
CA ALA A 84 -10.14 22.50 1.66
C ALA A 84 -11.11 21.35 1.32
N SER A 85 -10.85 20.59 0.25
CA SER A 85 -11.67 19.42 -0.09
C SER A 85 -11.52 18.28 0.92
N LEU A 86 -10.31 18.06 1.45
CA LEU A 86 -10.05 17.06 2.48
C LEU A 86 -10.71 17.44 3.80
N ASP A 87 -10.64 18.71 4.21
CA ASP A 87 -11.28 19.20 5.42
C ASP A 87 -12.80 18.96 5.38
N ASN A 88 -13.45 19.31 4.27
CA ASN A 88 -14.88 19.07 4.07
C ASN A 88 -15.24 17.57 4.12
N ARG A 89 -14.37 16.71 3.58
CA ARG A 89 -14.58 15.25 3.61
C ARG A 89 -14.39 14.69 5.02
N ALA A 90 -13.42 15.21 5.78
CA ALA A 90 -13.18 14.81 7.15
C ALA A 90 -14.37 15.17 8.04
N GLU A 91 -14.90 16.39 7.93
CA GLU A 91 -16.09 16.83 8.65
C GLU A 91 -17.30 15.94 8.32
N ARG A 92 -17.51 15.63 7.03
CA ARG A 92 -18.59 14.73 6.63
C ARG A 92 -18.44 13.32 7.19
N LEU A 93 -17.21 12.80 7.26
CA LEU A 93 -16.95 11.51 7.87
C LEU A 93 -17.22 11.52 9.37
N GLU A 94 -16.84 12.58 10.08
CA GLU A 94 -17.12 12.72 11.51
C GLU A 94 -18.63 12.70 11.80
N ILE A 95 -19.42 13.41 10.99
CA ILE A 95 -20.89 13.40 11.09
C ILE A 95 -21.44 11.99 10.85
N LEU A 96 -20.95 11.29 9.81
CA LEU A 96 -21.40 9.94 9.50
C LEU A 96 -21.05 8.92 10.59
N ILE A 97 -19.87 9.02 11.20
CA ILE A 97 -19.45 8.18 12.32
C ILE A 97 -20.38 8.42 13.51
N ARG A 98 -20.61 9.69 13.89
CA ARG A 98 -21.50 10.04 15.01
C ARG A 98 -22.90 9.47 14.82
N HIS A 99 -23.46 9.59 13.62
CA HIS A 99 -24.77 9.05 13.30
C HIS A 99 -24.80 7.51 13.27
N ALA A 100 -23.69 6.85 12.88
CA ALA A 100 -23.57 5.40 12.99
C ALA A 100 -23.55 4.95 14.46
N ASP A 101 -22.78 5.63 15.31
CA ASP A 101 -22.70 5.34 16.75
C ASP A 101 -24.06 5.53 17.44
N GLU A 102 -24.78 6.61 17.12
CA GLU A 102 -26.15 6.84 17.61
C GLU A 102 -27.10 5.71 17.23
N ARG A 103 -26.99 5.20 16.00
CA ARG A 103 -27.79 4.07 15.53
C ARG A 103 -27.42 2.77 16.23
N ILE A 104 -26.14 2.50 16.45
CA ILE A 104 -25.66 1.31 17.17
C ILE A 104 -26.18 1.34 18.60
N ALA A 105 -25.97 2.45 19.33
CA ALA A 105 -26.46 2.61 20.69
C ALA A 105 -27.98 2.41 20.80
N ARG A 106 -28.74 2.93 19.82
CA ARG A 106 -30.19 2.73 19.75
C ARG A 106 -30.56 1.26 19.54
N LEU A 107 -29.86 0.56 18.64
CA LEU A 107 -30.10 -0.86 18.38
C LEU A 107 -29.74 -1.72 19.59
N GLU A 108 -28.63 -1.44 20.27
CA GLU A 108 -28.23 -2.11 21.51
C GLU A 108 -29.28 -1.92 22.60
N GLN A 109 -29.79 -0.70 22.77
CA GLN A 109 -30.86 -0.42 23.73
C GLN A 109 -32.14 -1.22 23.41
N LEU A 110 -32.55 -1.27 22.15
CA LEU A 110 -33.72 -2.05 21.72
C LEU A 110 -33.50 -3.55 21.92
N ASN A 111 -32.30 -4.04 21.62
CA ASN A 111 -31.94 -5.44 21.79
C ASN A 111 -31.91 -5.83 23.28
N GLN A 112 -31.35 -4.97 24.15
CA GLN A 112 -31.36 -5.18 25.60
C GLN A 112 -32.80 -5.20 26.15
N GLN A 113 -33.65 -4.27 25.70
CA GLN A 113 -35.07 -4.26 26.08
C GLN A 113 -35.81 -5.53 25.61
N ALA A 114 -35.49 -6.04 24.42
CA ALA A 114 -36.04 -7.30 23.93
C ALA A 114 -35.57 -8.48 24.78
N ALA A 115 -34.29 -8.52 25.14
CA ALA A 115 -33.72 -9.54 26.02
C ALA A 115 -34.38 -9.52 27.41
N ASP A 116 -34.57 -8.34 28.02
CA ASP A 116 -35.21 -8.19 29.32
C ASP A 116 -36.69 -8.61 29.32
N ARG A 117 -37.39 -8.45 28.17
CA ARG A 117 -38.78 -8.93 28.01
C ARG A 117 -38.87 -10.44 27.84
N LEU A 118 -37.89 -11.04 27.17
CA LEU A 118 -37.85 -12.47 26.89
C LEU A 118 -37.29 -13.26 28.07
N ALA A 119 -36.44 -12.65 28.91
CA ALA A 119 -35.95 -13.24 30.14
C ALA A 119 -37.13 -13.44 31.12
N PRO A 120 -37.59 -14.67 31.36
CA PRO A 120 -38.58 -14.92 32.38
C PRO A 120 -37.91 -14.56 33.71
N ARG A 121 -38.52 -13.67 34.50
CA ARG A 121 -38.19 -13.52 35.92
C ARG A 121 -38.50 -14.85 36.61
N MET A 122 -37.60 -15.82 36.53
CA MET A 122 -37.60 -16.96 37.44
C MET A 122 -36.81 -16.56 38.68
N PRO A 123 -37.46 -16.32 39.83
CA PRO A 123 -36.75 -16.15 41.07
C PRO A 123 -36.25 -17.54 41.51
N GLY A 124 -34.93 -17.70 41.55
CA GLY A 124 -34.28 -18.85 42.16
C GLY A 124 -34.11 -20.05 41.23
N HIS A 125 -33.04 -20.07 40.43
CA HIS A 125 -32.40 -21.32 40.06
C HIS A 125 -30.89 -21.18 40.21
N GLN A 126 -30.39 -21.96 41.17
CA GLN A 126 -28.99 -22.24 41.43
C GLN A 126 -28.39 -22.95 40.20
N PRO A 127 -27.17 -22.63 39.74
CA PRO A 127 -26.66 -23.13 38.48
C PRO A 127 -26.28 -24.61 38.61
N ALA A 128 -27.18 -25.50 38.21
CA ALA A 128 -26.87 -26.88 37.92
C ALA A 128 -26.13 -26.95 36.57
N ALA A 129 -25.02 -27.67 36.55
CA ALA A 129 -24.13 -27.85 35.41
C ALA A 129 -24.90 -28.21 34.13
N ALA A 130 -24.81 -27.35 33.11
CA ALA A 130 -25.32 -27.62 31.78
C ALA A 130 -24.34 -28.54 31.04
N GLU A 131 -24.80 -29.74 30.69
CA GLU A 131 -24.13 -30.62 29.74
C GLU A 131 -24.11 -30.02 28.31
N PRO A 132 -23.12 -30.36 27.46
CA PRO A 132 -22.85 -29.66 26.21
C PRO A 132 -23.67 -30.25 25.05
N THR A 133 -24.94 -29.88 24.94
CA THR A 133 -25.77 -30.17 23.75
C THR A 133 -25.32 -29.41 22.49
N GLY A 134 -24.29 -28.56 22.58
CA GLY A 134 -23.73 -27.79 21.47
C GLY A 134 -22.66 -28.48 20.61
N SER A 135 -22.21 -29.71 20.93
CA SER A 135 -21.12 -30.35 20.16
C SER A 135 -21.57 -30.81 18.78
N LEU A 136 -22.69 -31.53 18.68
CA LEU A 136 -23.09 -32.23 17.45
C LEU A 136 -23.37 -31.28 16.26
N ALA A 137 -23.99 -30.12 16.51
CA ALA A 137 -24.26 -29.12 15.46
C ALA A 137 -22.99 -28.38 14.99
N ASN A 138 -22.00 -28.24 15.88
CA ASN A 138 -20.71 -27.64 15.52
C ASN A 138 -19.84 -28.65 14.76
N ASP A 139 -19.98 -29.94 15.06
CA ASP A 139 -19.25 -31.02 14.38
C ASP A 139 -19.71 -31.18 12.92
N THR A 140 -21.02 -31.11 12.66
CA THR A 140 -21.54 -31.14 11.27
C THR A 140 -21.09 -29.94 10.45
N LEU A 141 -21.08 -28.73 11.03
CA LEU A 141 -20.60 -27.52 10.35
C LEU A 141 -19.10 -27.60 10.03
N ARG A 142 -18.29 -28.10 10.97
CA ARG A 142 -16.84 -28.30 10.75
C ARG A 142 -16.56 -29.26 9.60
N GLN A 143 -17.34 -30.34 9.51
CA GLN A 143 -17.20 -31.31 8.43
C GLN A 143 -17.52 -30.69 7.06
N GLN A 144 -18.60 -29.90 6.95
CA GLN A 144 -18.92 -29.17 5.71
C GLN A 144 -17.82 -28.18 5.30
N ILE A 145 -17.20 -27.51 6.27
CA ILE A 145 -16.06 -26.60 6.01
C ILE A 145 -14.87 -27.38 5.45
N TYR A 146 -14.56 -28.55 5.99
CA TYR A 146 -13.46 -29.38 5.50
C TYR A 146 -13.73 -29.95 4.11
N ASP A 147 -14.95 -30.44 3.85
CA ASP A 147 -15.33 -30.98 2.55
C ASP A 147 -15.18 -29.93 1.43
N LEU A 148 -15.59 -28.67 1.69
CA LEU A 148 -15.45 -27.58 0.73
C LEU A 148 -14.00 -27.12 0.56
N ALA A 149 -13.20 -27.14 1.64
CA ALA A 149 -11.77 -26.82 1.55
C ALA A 149 -11.00 -27.89 0.76
N ASP A 150 -11.34 -29.17 0.93
CA ASP A 150 -10.74 -30.28 0.19
C ASP A 150 -11.13 -30.27 -1.30
N GLN A 151 -12.26 -29.63 -1.65
CA GLN A 151 -12.64 -29.29 -3.04
C GLN A 151 -11.86 -28.09 -3.62
N GLY A 152 -11.03 -27.41 -2.81
CA GLY A 152 -10.21 -26.28 -3.24
C GLY A 152 -10.90 -24.91 -3.17
N HIS A 153 -12.06 -24.79 -2.50
CA HIS A 153 -12.72 -23.49 -2.35
C HIS A 153 -11.95 -22.55 -1.39
N PRO A 154 -11.83 -21.24 -1.69
CA PRO A 154 -11.21 -20.27 -0.79
C PRO A 154 -12.09 -19.96 0.44
N CYS A 155 -11.47 -19.59 1.57
CA CYS A 155 -12.15 -19.37 2.85
C CYS A 155 -13.33 -18.38 2.78
N SER A 156 -13.19 -17.32 1.99
CA SER A 156 -14.24 -16.31 1.80
C SER A 156 -15.48 -16.88 1.11
N GLU A 157 -15.30 -17.76 0.12
CA GLU A 157 -16.39 -18.41 -0.60
C GLU A 157 -17.10 -19.45 0.28
N ILE A 158 -16.34 -20.23 1.06
CA ILE A 158 -16.89 -21.17 2.04
C ILE A 158 -17.75 -20.43 3.07
N ALA A 159 -17.25 -19.30 3.59
CA ALA A 159 -17.95 -18.46 4.56
C ALA A 159 -19.27 -17.92 3.99
N GLN A 160 -19.26 -17.42 2.75
CA GLN A 160 -20.47 -16.94 2.07
C GLN A 160 -21.49 -18.06 1.85
N ARG A 161 -21.04 -19.24 1.43
CA ARG A 161 -21.92 -20.39 1.10
C ARG A 161 -22.60 -20.98 2.33
N LEU A 162 -21.91 -21.00 3.47
CA LEU A 162 -22.41 -21.53 4.74
C LEU A 162 -23.03 -20.45 5.66
N GLY A 163 -23.05 -19.18 5.21
CA GLY A 163 -23.54 -18.06 6.01
C GLY A 163 -22.75 -17.83 7.31
N GLN A 164 -21.44 -18.09 7.28
CA GLN A 164 -20.54 -17.97 8.43
C GLN A 164 -19.57 -16.79 8.24
N HIS A 165 -18.90 -16.40 9.32
CA HIS A 165 -17.86 -15.37 9.28
C HIS A 165 -16.53 -15.96 8.77
N SER A 166 -15.80 -15.22 7.90
CA SER A 166 -14.54 -15.70 7.29
C SER A 166 -13.49 -16.09 8.34
N GLY A 167 -13.32 -15.28 9.39
CA GLY A 167 -12.38 -15.58 10.48
C GLY A 167 -12.70 -16.87 11.24
N LYS A 168 -13.98 -17.24 11.37
CA LYS A 168 -14.40 -18.50 11.99
C LYS A 168 -13.99 -19.70 11.13
N VAL A 169 -14.15 -19.58 9.80
CA VAL A 169 -13.73 -20.62 8.84
C VAL A 169 -12.21 -20.77 8.86
N GLU A 170 -11.46 -19.66 8.83
CA GLU A 170 -10.00 -19.68 8.93
C GLU A 170 -9.51 -20.33 10.21
N LEU A 171 -10.11 -19.98 11.36
CA LEU A 171 -9.77 -20.60 12.65
C LEU A 171 -10.00 -22.11 12.63
N ILE A 172 -11.16 -22.57 12.12
CA ILE A 172 -11.48 -24.00 12.01
C ILE A 172 -10.46 -24.73 11.12
N LEU A 173 -10.08 -24.14 9.98
CA LEU A 173 -9.08 -24.72 9.09
C LEU A 173 -7.66 -24.72 9.70
N ALA A 174 -7.31 -23.69 10.46
CA ALA A 174 -6.04 -23.62 11.18
C ALA A 174 -5.92 -24.73 12.24
N LEU A 175 -7.02 -25.02 12.94
CA LEU A 175 -7.07 -26.10 13.94
C LEU A 175 -6.91 -27.50 13.34
N ARG A 176 -7.15 -27.70 12.05
CA ARG A 176 -6.91 -29.00 11.35
C ARG A 176 -5.44 -29.25 11.04
N ARG A 177 -4.65 -28.18 10.89
CA ARG A 177 -3.22 -28.25 10.49
C ARG A 177 -2.25 -28.24 11.66
N ALA A 178 -2.73 -27.89 12.86
CA ALA A 178 -1.97 -27.90 14.11
C ALA A 178 -1.92 -29.32 14.70
#